data_AF-A0A1A8CMT5-F1
#
_entry.id   AF-A0A1A8CMT5-F1
#
_cell.length_a   1.000
_cell.length_b   1.000
_cell.length_c   1.000
_cell.angle_alpha   90.00
_cell.angle_beta   90.00
_cell.angle_gamma   90.00
#
_symmetry.space_group_name_H-M   'P 1'
#
loop_
_entity.id
_entity.type
_entity.pdbx_description
1 polymer ?
#
loop_
_entity_poly.entity_id
_entity_poly.type
_entity_poly.pdbx_seq_one_letter_code
_entity_poly.pdbx_strand_id
1 'polypeptide(L)' 'LSEENVNVFSIDSKTGEIRVKGVIDFEEINLYEMSIEAKDGLGLTSYAKVIIDVTDINDNAPAIYIKSLSNPVPENAPP' A
#
# COMPACT_ATOMS: atom_id res chain seq x y z
N LEU A 1 15.93 -2.77 3.33
CA LEU A 1 14.82 -2.53 2.38
C LEU A 1 14.61 -3.82 1.62
N SER A 2 13.44 -4.46 1.76
CA SER A 2 13.08 -5.62 0.94
C SER A 2 13.08 -5.21 -0.53
N GLU A 3 13.66 -6.04 -1.40
CA GLU A 3 13.83 -5.76 -2.84
C GLU A 3 12.51 -5.55 -3.58
N GLU A 4 11.38 -5.93 -2.99
CA GLU A 4 10.04 -5.79 -3.56
C GLU A 4 9.54 -4.34 -3.57
N ASN A 5 9.91 -3.52 -2.58
CA ASN A 5 9.52 -2.11 -2.51
C ASN A 5 10.17 -1.27 -3.62
N VAL A 6 11.30 -1.73 -4.16
CA VAL A 6 12.07 -1.03 -5.19
C VAL A 6 11.42 -1.16 -6.58
N ASN A 7 10.50 -2.12 -6.77
CA ASN A 7 9.85 -2.36 -8.07
C ASN A 7 8.49 -1.67 -8.22
N VAL A 8 7.93 -1.11 -7.13
CA VAL A 8 6.62 -0.43 -7.12
C VAL A 8 6.72 0.98 -7.69
N PHE A 9 7.83 1.68 -7.43
CA PHE A 9 8.07 3.04 -7.90
C PHE A 9 9.30 3.10 -8.82
N SER A 10 9.25 3.99 -9.81
CA SER A 10 10.37 4.31 -10.69
C SER A 10 10.68 5.79 -10.61
N ILE A 11 11.96 6.15 -10.65
CA ILE A 11 12.43 7.54 -10.69
C ILE A 11 13.15 7.82 -12.01
N ASP A 12 12.77 8.90 -12.69
CA ASP A 12 13.47 9.36 -13.89
C ASP A 12 14.78 10.07 -13.50
N SER A 13 15.91 9.55 -13.98
CA SER A 13 17.23 10.04 -13.58
C SER A 13 17.57 11.45 -14.10
N LYS A 14 16.81 12.02 -15.05
CA LYS A 14 17.08 13.35 -15.61
C LYS A 14 16.20 14.43 -14.99
N THR A 15 14.95 14.12 -14.70
CA THR A 15 13.93 15.05 -14.20
C THR A 15 13.67 14.87 -12.71
N GLY A 16 14.00 13.72 -12.14
CA GLY A 16 13.67 13.35 -10.76
C GLY A 16 12.20 12.96 -10.57
N GLU A 17 11.43 12.81 -11.64
CA GLU A 17 10.01 12.45 -11.55
C GLU A 17 9.83 11.02 -11.03
N ILE A 18 8.99 10.87 -10.00
CA ILE A 18 8.65 9.56 -9.41
C ILE A 18 7.29 9.11 -9.97
N ARG A 19 7.25 7.89 -10.51
CA ARG A 19 6.04 7.27 -11.07
C ARG A 19 5.78 5.93 -10.42
N VAL A 20 4.49 5.58 -10.32
CA VAL A 20 4.05 4.24 -9.97
C VAL A 20 4.26 3.31 -11.16
N LYS A 21 4.87 2.15 -10.91
CA LYS A 21 5.19 1.11 -11.91
C LYS A 21 4.45 -0.20 -11.62
N GLY A 22 4.18 -0.49 -10.34
CA GLY A 22 3.50 -1.70 -9.88
C GLY A 22 2.07 -1.47 -9.40
N VAL A 23 1.45 -2.52 -8.87
CA VAL A 23 0.19 -2.42 -8.13
C VAL A 23 0.50 -1.90 -6.72
N ILE A 24 -0.35 -1.03 -6.22
CA ILE A 24 -0.31 -0.52 -4.85
C ILE A 24 -1.64 -0.92 -4.23
N ASP A 25 -1.58 -1.58 -3.07
CA ASP A 25 -2.74 -2.03 -2.31
C ASP A 25 -2.60 -1.54 -0.87
N PHE A 26 -3.61 -0.82 -0.37
CA PHE A 26 -3.55 -0.20 0.96
C PHE A 26 -3.55 -1.27 2.06
N GLU A 27 -4.34 -2.33 1.85
CA GLU A 27 -4.45 -3.50 2.72
C GLU A 27 -3.13 -4.28 2.83
N GLU A 28 -2.25 -4.19 1.83
CA GLU A 28 -0.95 -4.82 1.83
C GLU A 28 0.13 -3.91 2.45
N ILE A 29 0.30 -2.70 1.91
CA ILE A 29 1.32 -1.74 2.34
C ILE A 29 0.78 -0.31 2.23
N ASN A 30 0.69 0.37 3.37
CA ASN A 30 0.18 1.74 3.45
C ASN A 30 1.26 2.83 3.42
N LEU A 31 2.54 2.48 3.64
CA LEU A 31 3.64 3.43 3.72
C LEU A 31 4.91 2.89 3.04
N TYR A 32 5.44 3.67 2.10
CA TYR A 32 6.72 3.38 1.45
C TYR A 32 7.77 4.42 1.81
N GLU A 33 8.93 3.95 2.27
CA GLU A 33 10.10 4.78 2.50
C GLU A 33 11.21 4.46 1.49
N MET A 34 11.68 5.46 0.78
CA MET A 34 12.74 5.33 -0.22
C MET A 34 13.88 6.31 0.08
N SER A 35 15.12 5.85 -0.08
CA SER A 35 16.29 6.73 -0.09
C SER A 35 16.75 6.90 -1.53
N ILE A 36 16.75 8.15 -2.00
CA ILE A 36 17.20 8.51 -3.34
C ILE A 36 18.62 9.05 -3.28
N GLU A 37 19.42 8.73 -4.28
CA GLU A 37 20.77 9.25 -4.50
C GLU A 37 20.78 10.10 -5.77
N ALA A 38 21.32 11.32 -5.67
CA ALA A 38 21.61 12.17 -6.80
C ALA A 38 23.12 12.32 -6.94
N LYS A 39 23.66 12.10 -8.15
CA LYS A 39 25.08 12.21 -8.45
C LYS A 39 25.32 13.28 -9.51
N ASP A 40 26.26 14.18 -9.24
CA ASP A 40 26.68 15.18 -10.23
C ASP A 40 27.71 14.62 -11.22
N GLY A 41 28.00 15.40 -12.27
CA GLY A 41 28.97 15.00 -13.31
C GLY A 41 30.43 14.90 -12.83
N LEU A 42 30.74 15.40 -11.63
CA LEU A 42 32.08 15.38 -11.03
C LEU A 42 32.21 14.31 -9.93
N GLY A 43 31.14 13.58 -9.64
CA GLY A 43 31.11 12.45 -8.72
C GLY A 43 30.66 12.78 -7.30
N LEU A 44 30.22 14.01 -7.01
CA LEU A 44 29.58 14.34 -5.74
C LEU A 44 28.20 13.69 -5.68
N THR A 45 27.87 13.14 -4.51
CA THR A 45 26.59 12.49 -4.26
C THR A 45 25.83 13.19 -3.14
N SER A 46 24.52 13.25 -3.27
CA SER A 46 23.59 13.72 -2.25
C SER A 46 22.47 12.71 -2.08
N TYR A 47 21.97 12.59 -0.86
CA TYR A 47 20.93 11.62 -0.51
C TYR A 47 19.71 12.36 0.05
N ALA A 48 18.53 11.88 -0.29
CA ALA A 48 17.28 12.34 0.30
C ALA A 48 16.37 11.17 0.66
N LYS A 49 15.51 11.38 1.66
CA LYS A 49 14.47 10.42 2.06
C LYS A 49 13.13 10.88 1.49
N VAL A 50 12.45 9.98 0.78
CA VAL A 50 11.11 10.17 0.25
C VAL A 50 10.17 9.24 1.00
N ILE A 51 9.05 9.77 1.48
CA ILE A 51 8.01 9.03 2.17
C ILE A 51 6.74 9.15 1.32
N ILE A 52 6.14 8.01 0.98
CA ILE A 52 4.92 7.92 0.20
C ILE A 52 3.85 7.24 1.06
N ASP A 53 2.84 8.01 1.43
CA ASP A 53 1.63 7.51 2.09
C ASP A 53 0.60 7.09 1.03
N VAL A 54 0.15 5.85 1.11
CA VAL A 54 -0.93 5.34 0.26
C VAL A 54 -2.26 5.74 0.89
N THR A 55 -3.13 6.34 0.10
CA THR A 55 -4.48 6.69 0.55
C THR A 55 -5.38 5.48 0.43
N ASP A 56 -6.04 5.12 1.52
CA ASP A 56 -7.07 4.08 1.57
C ASP A 56 -8.25 4.44 0.68
N ILE A 57 -8.66 3.51 -0.17
CA ILE A 57 -9.84 3.59 -1.02
C ILE A 57 -10.71 2.38 -0.67
N ASN A 58 -11.98 2.61 -0.37
CA ASN A 58 -12.93 1.54 -0.03
C ASN A 58 -13.25 0.64 -1.24
N ASP A 59 -12.38 -0.31 -1.53
CA ASP A 59 -12.51 -1.31 -2.58
C ASP A 59 -12.77 -2.74 -2.05
N ASN A 60 -12.75 -2.90 -0.72
CA ASN A 60 -13.02 -4.15 -0.03
C ASN A 60 -14.49 -4.24 0.46
N ALA A 61 -15.28 -5.09 -0.20
CA ALA A 61 -16.66 -5.31 0.21
C ALA A 61 -16.75 -6.09 1.54
N PRO A 62 -17.73 -5.78 2.42
CA PRO A 62 -17.89 -6.48 3.68
C PRO A 62 -18.23 -7.96 3.45
N ALA A 63 -17.48 -8.85 4.10
CA ALA A 63 -17.70 -10.29 4.06
C ALA A 63 -18.37 -10.79 5.34
N ILE A 64 -19.55 -11.42 5.21
CA ILE A 64 -20.28 -12.02 6.33
C ILE A 64 -19.93 -13.50 6.42
N TYR A 65 -19.34 -13.92 7.54
CA TYR A 65 -19.05 -15.32 7.84
C TYR A 65 -19.93 -15.80 8.99
N ILE A 66 -20.88 -16.69 8.70
CA ILE A 66 -21.72 -17.32 9.71
C ILE A 66 -20.89 -18.41 10.40
N LYS A 67 -20.31 -18.09 11.56
CA LYS A 67 -19.47 -19.02 12.34
C LYS A 67 -20.28 -20.12 13.03
N SER A 68 -21.54 -19.85 13.33
CA SER A 68 -22.54 -20.83 13.79
C SER A 68 -23.93 -20.20 13.66
N LEU A 69 -24.92 -21.00 13.31
CA LEU A 69 -26.32 -20.57 13.32
C LEU A 69 -27.22 -21.72 13.73
N SER A 70 -27.73 -21.64 14.96
CA SER A 70 -28.82 -22.49 15.43
C SER A 70 -29.49 -21.80 16.61
N ASN A 71 -30.64 -21.19 16.35
CA ASN A 71 -31.50 -20.60 17.36
C ASN A 71 -32.83 -21.34 17.33
N PRO A 72 -33.08 -22.26 18.29
CA PRO A 72 -34.41 -22.81 18.45
C PRO A 72 -35.34 -21.68 18.89
N VAL A 73 -36.32 -21.39 18.04
CA VAL A 73 -37.39 -20.43 18.33
C VAL A 73 -38.52 -21.21 19.01
N PRO A 74 -38.99 -20.80 20.20
CA PRO A 74 -40.14 -21.42 20.85
C PRO A 74 -41.38 -21.36 19.94
N GLU A 75 -42.20 -22.40 19.95
CA GLU A 75 -43.40 -22.46 19.09
C GLU A 75 -44.41 -21.33 19.36
N ASN A 76 -44.33 -20.73 20.55
CA ASN A 76 -45.23 -19.69 21.03
C ASN A 76 -44.64 -18.28 20.91
N ALA A 77 -43.52 -18.11 20.20
CA ALA A 77 -42.86 -16.83 20.09
C ALA A 77 -43.74 -15.81 19.32
N PRO A 78 -43.96 -14.61 19.87
CA PRO A 78 -44.62 -13.53 19.14
C PRO A 78 -43.71 -12.96 18.04
N PRO A 79 -44.28 -12.29 17.02
CA PRO A 79 -43.52 -11.60 15.98
C PRO A 79 -42.69 -10.43 16.52
#